data_AF-A0A382HFQ8-F1
#
_entry.id   AF-A0A382HFQ8-F1
#
_cell.length_a   1.000
_cell.length_b   1.000
_cell.length_c   1.000
_cell.angle_alpha   90.00
_cell.angle_beta   90.00
_cell.angle_gamma   90.00
#
_symmetry.space_group_name_H-M   'P 1'
#
loop_
_entity.id
_entity.type
_entity.pdbx_description
1 polymer ?
#
loop_
_entity_poly.entity_id
_entity_poly.type
_entity_poly.pdbx_seq_one_letter_code
_entity_poly.pdbx_strand_id
1 'polypeptide(L)'
;MNLSGPIIGELINFYKIPESKIIIIHDDLDLALGKIKIKTGGGNGGHNGLRSIDKTIGKNYKRLRIGIGHPGFKELVSSYVLDKFTSEDRKIID
;
A
#
# COMPACT_ATOMS: atom_id res chain seq x y z
N MET A 1 -9.07 0.47 5.20
CA MET A 1 -7.82 -0.32 5.04
C MET A 1 -7.32 -1.02 6.29
N ASN A 2 -7.73 -0.64 7.50
CA ASN A 2 -7.09 -1.13 8.73
C ASN A 2 -7.30 -2.63 9.03
N LEU A 3 -8.23 -3.29 8.33
CA LEU A 3 -8.61 -4.70 8.50
C LEU A 3 -8.26 -5.57 7.28
N SER A 4 -7.34 -5.11 6.41
CA SER A 4 -6.93 -5.89 5.23
C SER A 4 -6.22 -7.19 5.59
N GLY A 5 -5.47 -7.23 6.70
CA GLY A 5 -4.66 -8.38 7.11
C GLY A 5 -5.46 -9.66 7.33
N PRO A 6 -6.48 -9.68 8.21
CA PRO A 6 -7.27 -10.89 8.49
C PRO A 6 -7.83 -11.58 7.24
N ILE A 7 -8.46 -10.82 6.34
CA ILE A 7 -9.05 -11.35 5.10
C ILE A 7 -7.97 -11.93 4.19
N ILE A 8 -6.84 -11.24 4.03
CA ILE A 8 -5.71 -11.72 3.24
C ILE A 8 -5.13 -13.01 3.84
N GLY A 9 -5.02 -13.07 5.17
CA GLY A 9 -4.55 -14.27 5.88
C GLY A 9 -5.46 -15.48 5.64
N GLU A 10 -6.78 -15.31 5.69
CA GLU A 10 -7.74 -16.37 5.37
C GLU A 10 -7.57 -16.88 3.95
N LEU A 11 -7.44 -15.98 2.97
CA LEU A 11 -7.23 -16.35 1.56
C LEU A 11 -5.93 -17.13 1.35
N ILE A 12 -4.83 -16.66 1.96
CA ILE A 12 -3.52 -17.33 1.88
C ILE A 12 -3.59 -18.73 2.47
N ASN A 13 -4.26 -18.87 3.63
CA ASN A 13 -4.42 -20.15 4.31
C ASN A 13 -5.34 -21.11 3.55
N PHE A 14 -6.39 -20.60 2.91
CA PHE A 14 -7.32 -21.39 2.11
C PHE A 14 -6.65 -21.92 0.83
N TYR A 15 -6.04 -21.01 0.06
CA TYR A 15 -5.41 -21.33 -1.24
C TYR A 15 -3.97 -21.86 -1.13
N LYS A 16 -3.42 -21.93 0.08
CA LYS A 16 -2.03 -22.38 0.35
C LYS A 16 -0.99 -21.59 -0.46
N ILE A 17 -1.16 -20.27 -0.51
CA ILE A 17 -0.31 -19.38 -1.30
C ILE A 17 1.00 -19.13 -0.52
N PRO A 18 2.18 -19.46 -1.06
CA PRO A 18 3.44 -19.13 -0.41
C PRO A 18 3.71 -17.61 -0.46
N GLU A 19 4.35 -17.05 0.57
CA GLU A 19 4.66 -15.61 0.66
C GLU A 19 5.41 -15.06 -0.56
N SER A 20 6.28 -15.87 -1.17
CA SER A 20 7.04 -15.52 -2.37
C SER A 20 6.19 -15.23 -3.61
N LYS A 21 4.93 -15.70 -3.62
CA LYS A 21 3.94 -15.46 -4.68
C LYS A 21 2.97 -14.33 -4.35
N ILE A 22 3.15 -13.65 -3.22
CA ILE A 22 2.30 -12.53 -2.80
C ILE A 22 2.91 -11.22 -3.29
N ILE A 23 2.10 -10.45 -4.02
CA ILE A 23 2.38 -9.06 -4.36
C ILE A 23 1.22 -8.21 -3.82
N ILE A 24 1.53 -7.27 -2.94
CA ILE A 24 0.58 -6.27 -2.45
C ILE A 24 0.82 -4.97 -3.19
N ILE A 25 -0.23 -4.46 -3.85
CA ILE A 25 -0.23 -3.17 -4.52
C ILE A 25 -0.84 -2.15 -3.56
N HIS A 26 -0.17 -1.02 -3.35
CA HIS A 26 -0.66 0.02 -2.45
C HIS A 26 -0.16 1.40 -2.86
N ASP A 27 -0.89 2.43 -2.43
CA ASP A 27 -0.48 3.83 -2.52
C ASP A 27 0.67 4.13 -1.56
N ASP A 28 1.53 5.07 -1.95
CA ASP A 28 2.74 5.40 -1.21
C ASP A 28 2.99 6.91 -1.20
N LEU A 29 2.97 7.47 0.01
CA LEU A 29 3.16 8.91 0.22
C LEU A 29 4.62 9.35 0.03
N ASP A 30 5.59 8.43 0.19
CA ASP A 30 7.02 8.76 0.06
C ASP A 30 7.47 8.86 -1.42
N LEU A 31 6.61 8.45 -2.35
CA LEU A 31 6.88 8.45 -3.77
C LEU A 31 6.07 9.56 -4.45
N ALA A 32 6.73 10.30 -5.34
CA ALA A 32 6.06 11.28 -6.19
C ALA A 32 4.94 10.63 -7.01
N LEU A 33 3.91 11.40 -7.33
CA LEU A 33 2.76 10.96 -8.10
C LEU A 33 3.18 10.23 -9.39
N GLY A 34 2.59 9.07 -9.65
CA GLY A 34 2.87 8.24 -10.83
C GLY A 34 4.17 7.43 -10.75
N LYS A 35 5.01 7.64 -9.73
CA LYS A 35 6.25 6.87 -9.57
C LYS A 35 5.97 5.49 -9.02
N ILE A 36 6.37 4.46 -9.76
CA ILE A 36 6.18 3.06 -9.36
C ILE A 36 7.51 2.46 -8.88
N LYS A 37 7.48 1.73 -7.76
CA LYS A 37 8.64 0.93 -7.29
C LYS A 37 8.21 -0.44 -6.80
N ILE A 38 9.03 -1.45 -7.08
CA ILE A 38 8.89 -2.78 -6.49
C ILE A 38 9.89 -2.92 -5.34
N LYS A 39 9.44 -3.48 -4.22
CA LYS A 39 10.28 -3.79 -3.07
C LYS A 39 9.83 -5.09 -2.42
N THR A 40 10.77 -5.89 -1.92
CA THR A 40 10.45 -7.03 -1.03
C THR A 40 10.76 -6.62 0.40
N GLY A 41 9.87 -6.92 1.35
CA GLY A 41 10.11 -6.57 2.75
C GLY A 41 10.01 -5.08 3.08
N GLY A 42 10.56 -4.71 4.24
CA GLY A 42 10.59 -3.35 4.75
C GLY A 42 9.46 -3.01 5.72
N GLY A 43 9.45 -1.76 6.20
CA GLY A 43 8.37 -1.24 7.04
C GLY A 43 7.13 -0.86 6.25
N ASN A 44 6.01 -0.65 6.95
CA ASN A 44 4.74 -0.21 6.36
C ASN A 44 4.68 1.28 6.00
N GLY A 45 5.69 2.09 6.34
CA GLY A 45 5.72 3.51 5.99
C GLY A 45 4.53 4.31 6.54
N GLY A 46 3.94 3.87 7.66
CA GLY A 46 2.71 4.48 8.20
C GLY A 46 1.42 4.05 7.51
N HIS A 47 1.48 3.32 6.39
CA HIS A 47 0.31 2.87 5.64
C HIS A 47 -0.50 1.85 6.46
N ASN A 48 -1.76 2.18 6.75
CA ASN A 48 -2.60 1.40 7.67
C ASN A 48 -2.92 -0.01 7.16
N GLY A 49 -3.11 -0.18 5.84
CA GLY A 49 -3.34 -1.49 5.22
C GLY A 49 -2.14 -2.43 5.37
N LEU A 50 -0.95 -2.01 4.93
CA LEU A 50 0.30 -2.72 5.17
C LEU A 50 0.54 -3.02 6.66
N ARG A 51 0.24 -2.09 7.57
CA ARG A 51 0.34 -2.37 9.02
C ARG A 51 -0.57 -3.54 9.44
N SER A 52 -1.76 -3.64 8.87
CA SER A 52 -2.69 -4.76 9.11
C SER A 52 -2.11 -6.07 8.54
N ILE A 53 -1.64 -6.06 7.30
CA ILE A 53 -1.08 -7.21 6.60
C ILE A 53 0.19 -7.73 7.28
N ASP A 54 1.10 -6.81 7.64
CA ASP A 54 2.36 -7.12 8.32
C ASP A 54 2.15 -7.89 9.63
N LYS A 55 1.04 -7.62 10.34
CA LYS A 55 0.67 -8.33 11.58
C LYS A 55 0.15 -9.74 11.31
N THR A 56 -0.45 -9.99 10.14
CA THR A 56 -1.07 -11.27 9.82
C THR A 56 -0.11 -12.24 9.14
N ILE A 57 0.70 -11.75 8.19
CA ILE A 57 1.54 -12.63 7.34
C ILE A 57 3.02 -12.26 7.35
N GLY A 58 3.45 -11.44 8.31
CA GLY A 58 4.83 -10.94 8.35
C GLY A 58 5.12 -9.94 7.22
N LYS A 59 6.39 -9.66 6.97
CA LYS A 59 6.81 -8.56 6.07
C LYS A 59 7.38 -9.03 4.74
N ASN A 60 7.67 -10.32 4.58
CA ASN A 60 8.52 -10.85 3.52
C ASN A 60 7.81 -11.08 2.17
N TYR A 61 6.74 -10.32 1.91
CA TYR A 61 6.05 -10.30 0.63
C TYR A 61 6.56 -9.15 -0.27
N LYS A 62 6.28 -9.25 -1.57
CA LYS A 62 6.58 -8.19 -2.55
C LYS A 62 5.54 -7.08 -2.46
N ARG A 63 5.98 -5.84 -2.64
CA ARG A 63 5.17 -4.63 -2.61
C ARG A 63 5.35 -3.90 -3.93
N LEU A 64 4.26 -3.62 -4.63
CA LEU A 64 4.23 -2.67 -5.73
C LEU A 64 3.72 -1.35 -5.17
N ARG A 65 4.66 -0.41 -4.98
CA ARG A 65 4.42 0.89 -4.39
C ARG A 65 4.03 1.87 -5.51
N ILE A 66 2.86 2.46 -5.42
CA ILE A 66 2.35 3.46 -6.37
C ILE A 66 2.42 4.82 -5.69
N GLY A 67 3.28 5.70 -6.19
CA GLY A 67 3.42 7.03 -5.63
C GLY A 67 2.19 7.88 -5.83
N ILE A 68 1.70 8.43 -4.73
CA ILE A 68 0.59 9.39 -4.71
C ILE A 68 1.06 10.79 -4.29
N GLY A 69 2.29 10.93 -3.77
CA GLY A 69 2.79 12.17 -3.19
C GLY A 69 2.41 12.35 -1.73
N HIS A 70 2.88 13.42 -1.09
CA HIS A 70 2.60 13.71 0.32
C HIS A 70 2.01 15.13 0.45
N PRO A 71 0.97 15.35 1.28
CA PRO A 71 0.34 16.67 1.45
C PRO A 71 1.18 17.67 2.28
N GLY A 72 2.49 17.43 2.43
CA GLY A 72 3.41 18.17 3.29
C GLY A 72 3.21 17.98 4.80
N PHE A 73 1.96 18.02 5.29
CA PHE A 73 1.62 17.99 6.71
C PHE A 73 0.96 16.68 7.12
N LYS A 74 1.32 16.17 8.30
CA LYS A 74 0.85 14.86 8.80
C LYS A 74 -0.65 14.84 9.06
N GLU A 75 -1.20 15.96 9.50
CA GLU A 75 -2.62 16.14 9.85
C GLU A 75 -3.52 16.01 8.62
N LEU A 76 -2.99 16.34 7.43
CA LEU A 76 -3.70 16.28 6.16
C LEU A 76 -3.65 14.89 5.50
N VAL A 77 -2.80 13.98 5.99
CA VAL A 77 -2.61 12.66 5.37
C VAL A 77 -3.91 11.88 5.30
N SER A 78 -4.72 11.90 6.36
CA SER A 78 -5.95 11.10 6.40
C SER A 78 -6.99 11.56 5.38
N SER A 79 -7.16 12.86 5.15
CA SER A 79 -8.06 13.37 4.12
C SER A 79 -7.48 13.12 2.73
N TYR A 80 -6.17 13.40 2.57
CA TYR A 80 -5.47 13.27 1.29
C TYR A 80 -5.60 11.88 0.66
N VAL A 81 -5.40 10.81 1.43
CA VAL A 81 -5.50 9.42 0.92
C VAL A 81 -6.94 8.97 0.66
N LEU A 82 -7.93 9.73 1.10
CA LEU A 82 -9.36 9.47 0.90
C LEU A 82 -9.97 10.36 -0.19
N ASP A 83 -9.28 11.45 -0.55
CA ASP A 83 -9.71 12.40 -1.57
C ASP A 83 -9.51 11.83 -2.98
N LYS A 84 -10.26 12.40 -3.93
CA LYS A 84 -10.12 12.05 -5.35
C LYS A 84 -8.92 12.75 -5.95
N PHE A 85 -8.22 12.06 -6.84
CA PHE A 85 -7.23 12.68 -7.73
C PHE A 85 -7.86 13.82 -8.54
N THR A 86 -7.11 14.91 -8.66
CA THR A 86 -7.49 16.06 -9.50
C THR A 86 -7.40 15.72 -10.98
N SER A 87 -7.95 16.59 -11.83
CA SER A 87 -7.82 16.45 -13.29
C SER A 87 -6.35 16.47 -13.75
N GLU A 88 -5.50 17.24 -13.07
CA GLU A 88 -4.07 17.33 -13.32
C GLU A 88 -3.36 16.04 -12.89
N ASP A 89 -3.70 15.49 -11.72
CA ASP A 89 -3.14 14.23 -11.25
C ASP A 89 -3.47 13.09 -12.22
N ARG A 90 -4.71 13.05 -12.71
CA ARG A 90 -5.18 12.07 -13.70
C ARG A 90 -4.36 12.06 -14.97
N LYS A 91 -3.89 13.22 -15.47
CA LYS A 91 -3.01 13.28 -16.66
C LYS A 91 -1.66 12.57 -16.45
N ILE A 92 -1.28 12.29 -15.20
CA ILE A 92 -0.03 11.61 -14.84
C ILE A 92 -0.26 10.12 -14.61
N ILE A 93 -1.44 9.74 -14.11
CA ILE A 93 -1.72 8.36 -13.65
C ILE A 93 -2.64 7.55 -14.58
N ASP A 94 -3.42 8.20 -15.46
CA ASP A 94 -4.26 7.58 -16.49
C ASP A 94 -3.49 7.47 -17.82
#